data_AF-A0A4Q7YHL9-F1
#
_entry.id   AF-A0A4Q7YHL9-F1
#
_cell.length_a   1.000
_cell.length_b   1.000
_cell.length_c   1.000
_cell.angle_alpha   90.00
_cell.angle_beta   90.00
_cell.angle_gamma   90.00
#
_symmetry.space_group_name_H-M   'P 1'
#
loop_
_entity.id
_entity.type
_entity.pdbx_description
1 polymer ?
#
loop_
_entity_poly.entity_id
_entity_poly.type
_entity_poly.pdbx_seq_one_letter_code
_entity_poly.pdbx_strand_id
1 'polypeptide(L)'
;MNRFIKVVALLTVFTALPTQGGIFSSRFDNFEELVKAGKTEDAAALYAKETPYFANLKDEKRKFVDSVMAERDQRYGRQLSEASVSLMIAEAETGWMPRWQQFRKSFEQARIAISGIGGLSAPGPLMTSGLASLKASVERKTQALQSEASQSLLEYGLFTDPPFPALYPVAVKWVNEPRFAARIEEQLAKASPEQLARFKKAYGKTLIPALGLAPKLAELYVDSRLRESGARSYLVKRLIRERLAKEGWPSAANNDRVLLAAWPPAKSDVSEYVVAPPAKVDYQLLEAEQTPEAFIATGAASKYALVVFLRPQAIRVESNESNKRQVNSQYQSGTRRIANPDYAQAQAELREAESQDAQITQMVNNAGNNQNMVSAMILATSAATAANRLSNARQALQNTPQIIEEPVMTPYAYSAKTVALKQSVKIPYAIYDTGTGNVVIGSAERTWSETIAVTDGVRDDDPTQASVLKSTKSPKYVESWISLPAKDQYDAVWETVFSDYRKKSLGI
;
A
#
# COMPACT_ATOMS: atom_id res chain seq x y z
N MET A 1 -17.43 -13.79 11.58
CA MET A 1 -18.46 -14.48 12.39
C MET A 1 -18.72 -15.84 11.75
N ASN A 2 -19.02 -16.88 12.54
CA ASN A 2 -18.92 -18.33 12.24
C ASN A 2 -17.51 -18.94 12.30
N ARG A 3 -17.05 -19.17 13.54
CA ARG A 3 -16.04 -20.19 13.87
C ARG A 3 -16.79 -21.50 14.13
N PHE A 4 -16.69 -22.46 13.20
CA PHE A 4 -17.14 -23.83 13.44
C PHE A 4 -16.15 -24.53 14.35
N ILE A 5 -16.62 -24.91 15.53
CA ILE A 5 -15.92 -25.73 16.51
C ILE A 5 -15.83 -27.15 15.92
N LYS A 6 -14.62 -27.61 15.59
CA LYS A 6 -14.36 -29.03 15.35
C LYS A 6 -14.26 -29.72 16.71
N VAL A 7 -15.36 -30.34 17.15
CA VAL A 7 -15.32 -31.31 18.25
C VAL A 7 -14.66 -32.57 17.71
N VAL A 8 -13.37 -32.73 17.98
CA VAL A 8 -12.67 -34.00 17.82
C VAL A 8 -13.14 -34.88 18.98
N ALA A 9 -14.04 -35.82 18.70
CA ALA A 9 -14.34 -36.90 19.62
C ALA A 9 -13.11 -37.80 19.68
N LEU A 10 -12.28 -37.58 20.70
CA LEU A 10 -11.18 -38.45 21.09
C LEU A 10 -11.81 -39.72 21.68
N LEU A 11 -12.13 -40.68 20.82
CA LEU A 11 -12.54 -42.01 21.27
C LEU A 11 -11.26 -42.73 21.73
N THR A 12 -11.01 -42.70 23.03
CA THR A 12 -9.99 -43.51 23.68
C THR A 12 -10.39 -44.98 23.52
N VAL A 13 -9.86 -45.65 22.51
CA VAL A 13 -9.87 -47.10 22.42
C VAL A 13 -8.97 -47.60 23.55
N PHE A 14 -9.58 -48.03 24.66
CA PHE A 14 -8.92 -48.90 25.63
C PHE A 14 -8.60 -50.21 24.90
N THR A 15 -7.36 -50.34 24.41
CA THR A 15 -6.81 -51.65 24.06
C THR A 15 -6.64 -52.41 25.36
N ALA A 16 -7.60 -53.29 25.68
CA ALA A 16 -7.35 -54.37 26.62
C ALA A 16 -6.15 -55.15 26.07
N LEU A 17 -5.01 -55.05 26.75
CA LEU A 17 -3.86 -55.91 26.49
C LEU A 17 -4.34 -57.35 26.66
N PRO A 18 -4.07 -58.26 25.71
CA PRO A 18 -4.40 -59.65 25.90
C PRO A 18 -3.69 -60.13 27.17
N THR A 19 -4.48 -60.67 28.09
CA THR A 19 -4.00 -61.51 29.18
C THR A 19 -2.96 -62.47 28.64
N GLN A 20 -1.79 -62.52 29.30
CA GLN A 20 -0.69 -63.43 28.98
C GLN A 20 -1.17 -64.89 29.03
N GLY A 21 -1.77 -65.35 27.95
CA GLY A 21 -1.97 -66.76 27.66
C GLY A 21 -0.63 -67.33 27.21
N GLY A 22 -0.25 -68.48 27.79
CA GLY A 22 0.96 -69.27 27.59
C GLY A 22 1.91 -68.92 26.44
N ILE A 23 3.20 -68.97 26.73
CA ILE A 23 4.39 -68.72 25.87
C ILE A 23 4.46 -69.65 24.61
N PHE A 24 3.38 -70.35 24.27
CA PHE A 24 3.29 -71.32 23.18
C PHE A 24 2.08 -71.14 22.25
N SER A 25 1.39 -69.98 22.20
CA SER A 25 0.39 -69.79 21.13
C SER A 25 1.11 -69.71 19.77
N SER A 26 0.79 -70.62 18.86
CA SER A 26 1.42 -70.60 17.54
C SER A 26 0.90 -69.39 16.76
N ARG A 27 1.71 -68.80 15.89
CA ARG A 27 1.31 -67.65 15.06
C ARG A 27 0.06 -67.96 14.22
N PHE A 28 -0.16 -69.23 13.89
CA PHE A 28 -1.38 -69.72 13.25
C PHE A 28 -2.59 -69.64 14.18
N ASP A 29 -2.48 -70.02 15.45
CA ASP A 29 -3.59 -69.98 16.41
C ASP A 29 -4.07 -68.53 16.62
N ASN A 30 -3.14 -67.57 16.66
CA ASN A 30 -3.48 -66.14 16.71
C ASN A 30 -4.21 -65.67 15.44
N PHE A 31 -3.81 -66.14 14.26
CA PHE A 31 -4.52 -65.85 13.00
C PHE A 31 -5.92 -66.44 13.01
N GLU A 32 -6.07 -67.71 13.41
CA GLU A 32 -7.35 -68.41 13.49
C GLU A 32 -8.30 -67.75 14.50
N GLU A 33 -7.78 -67.33 15.66
CA GLU A 33 -8.54 -66.59 16.68
C GLU A 33 -9.08 -65.26 16.13
N LEU A 34 -8.25 -64.49 15.42
CA LEU A 34 -8.67 -63.24 14.79
C LEU A 34 -9.77 -63.47 13.74
N VAL A 35 -9.66 -64.53 12.94
CA VAL A 35 -10.68 -64.90 11.94
C VAL A 35 -11.99 -65.30 12.63
N LYS A 36 -11.94 -66.16 13.65
CA LYS A 36 -13.11 -66.58 14.44
C LYS A 36 -13.79 -65.41 15.14
N ALA A 37 -13.02 -64.39 15.54
CA ALA A 37 -13.54 -63.14 16.11
C ALA A 37 -14.10 -62.16 15.05
N GLY A 38 -14.12 -62.52 13.76
CA GLY A 38 -14.56 -61.64 12.67
C GLY A 38 -13.59 -60.50 12.34
N LYS A 39 -12.38 -60.52 12.91
CA LYS A 39 -11.33 -59.50 12.71
C LYS A 39 -10.45 -59.83 11.51
N THR A 40 -11.07 -60.01 10.34
CA THR A 40 -10.41 -60.44 9.11
C THR A 40 -9.27 -59.50 8.67
N GLU A 41 -9.38 -58.19 8.94
CA GLU A 41 -8.33 -57.23 8.56
C GLU A 41 -7.11 -57.30 9.49
N ASP A 42 -7.31 -57.53 10.78
CA ASP A 42 -6.21 -57.77 11.73
C ASP A 42 -5.49 -59.09 11.40
N ALA A 43 -6.25 -60.12 11.03
CA ALA A 43 -5.71 -61.39 10.55
C ALA A 43 -4.87 -61.19 9.26
N ALA A 44 -5.37 -60.39 8.31
CA ALA A 44 -4.63 -60.06 7.09
C ALA A 44 -3.37 -59.22 7.36
N ALA A 45 -3.39 -58.32 8.35
CA ALA A 45 -2.22 -57.57 8.77
C ALA A 45 -1.16 -58.48 9.43
N LEU A 46 -1.59 -59.43 10.28
CA LEU A 46 -0.72 -60.46 10.84
C LEU A 46 -0.12 -61.33 9.74
N TYR A 47 -0.93 -61.75 8.75
CA TYR A 47 -0.47 -62.49 7.58
C TYR A 47 0.60 -61.72 6.80
N ALA A 48 0.35 -60.44 6.49
CA ALA A 48 1.30 -59.58 5.78
C ALA A 48 2.63 -59.46 6.53
N LYS A 49 2.56 -59.21 7.85
CA LYS A 49 3.73 -59.05 8.71
C LYS A 49 4.59 -60.32 8.78
N GLU A 50 3.96 -61.48 8.82
CA GLU A 50 4.63 -62.77 9.01
C GLU A 50 4.57 -63.65 7.75
N THR A 51 4.60 -63.04 6.57
CA THR A 51 4.49 -63.73 5.27
C THR A 51 5.40 -64.97 5.16
N PRO A 52 6.69 -64.95 5.56
CA PRO A 52 7.56 -66.14 5.48
C PRO A 52 7.08 -67.31 6.34
N TYR A 53 6.45 -67.04 7.49
CA TYR A 53 5.88 -68.08 8.35
C TYR A 53 4.66 -68.72 7.67
N PHE A 54 3.70 -67.90 7.22
CA PHE A 54 2.49 -68.40 6.59
C PHE A 54 2.74 -69.08 5.23
N ALA A 55 3.82 -68.72 4.53
CA ALA A 55 4.29 -69.38 3.32
C ALA A 55 4.76 -70.83 3.54
N ASN A 56 5.30 -71.13 4.73
CA ASN A 56 5.85 -72.45 5.08
C ASN A 56 4.84 -73.40 5.75
N LEU A 57 3.61 -72.94 6.02
CA LEU A 57 2.55 -73.81 6.53
C LEU A 57 2.25 -74.92 5.51
N LYS A 58 1.93 -76.12 6.02
CA LYS A 58 1.53 -77.27 5.22
C LYS A 58 0.09 -77.68 5.55
N ASP A 59 -0.46 -78.51 4.68
CA ASP A 59 -1.71 -79.24 4.89
C ASP A 59 -2.90 -78.32 5.21
N GLU A 60 -3.71 -78.70 6.22
CA GLU A 60 -4.96 -78.03 6.58
C GLU A 60 -4.76 -76.58 7.02
N LYS A 61 -3.66 -76.27 7.71
CA LYS A 61 -3.35 -74.90 8.17
C LYS A 61 -3.14 -73.95 7.01
N ARG A 62 -2.42 -74.40 5.97
CA ARG A 62 -2.23 -73.60 4.76
C ARG A 62 -3.55 -73.39 4.02
N LYS A 63 -4.34 -74.46 3.85
CA LYS A 63 -5.67 -74.38 3.22
C LYS A 63 -6.59 -73.41 3.94
N PHE A 64 -6.58 -73.38 5.27
CA PHE A 64 -7.36 -72.45 6.07
C PHE A 64 -6.98 -70.98 5.80
N VAL A 65 -5.68 -70.66 5.88
CA VAL A 65 -5.18 -69.31 5.62
C VAL A 65 -5.49 -68.87 4.19
N ASP A 66 -5.26 -69.72 3.20
CA ASP A 66 -5.55 -69.43 1.79
C ASP A 66 -7.05 -69.20 1.56
N SER A 67 -7.91 -70.01 2.18
CA SER A 67 -9.37 -69.85 2.08
C SER A 67 -9.84 -68.51 2.64
N VAL A 68 -9.34 -68.13 3.83
CA VAL A 68 -9.69 -66.84 4.47
C VAL A 68 -9.22 -65.67 3.61
N MET A 69 -7.98 -65.73 3.12
CA MET A 69 -7.43 -64.67 2.28
C MET A 69 -8.13 -64.58 0.91
N ALA A 70 -8.53 -65.72 0.32
CA ALA A 70 -9.29 -65.76 -0.92
C ALA A 70 -10.72 -65.21 -0.76
N GLU A 71 -11.42 -65.55 0.33
CA GLU A 71 -12.75 -65.01 0.63
C GLU A 71 -12.69 -63.49 0.80
N ARG A 72 -11.68 -63.01 1.54
CA ARG A 72 -11.41 -61.59 1.70
C ARG A 72 -11.14 -60.92 0.35
N ASP A 73 -10.30 -61.53 -0.50
CA ASP A 73 -9.99 -61.07 -1.87
C ASP A 73 -11.25 -60.97 -2.74
N GLN A 74 -12.12 -61.98 -2.69
CA GLN A 74 -13.38 -61.99 -3.42
C GLN A 74 -14.36 -60.93 -2.90
N ARG A 75 -14.44 -60.70 -1.58
CA ARG A 75 -15.30 -59.68 -0.98
C ARG A 75 -14.93 -58.28 -1.49
N TYR A 76 -13.67 -57.90 -1.40
CA TYR A 76 -13.21 -56.59 -1.86
C TYR A 76 -13.15 -56.49 -3.38
N GLY A 77 -12.87 -57.59 -4.09
CA GLY A 77 -12.99 -57.68 -5.53
C GLY A 77 -14.42 -57.34 -6.01
N ARG A 78 -15.46 -57.88 -5.36
CA ARG A 78 -16.86 -57.54 -5.66
C ARG A 78 -17.17 -56.06 -5.44
N GLN A 79 -16.71 -55.46 -4.34
CA GLN A 79 -16.91 -54.03 -4.09
C GLN A 79 -16.26 -53.14 -5.17
N LEU A 80 -15.05 -53.50 -5.63
CA LEU A 80 -14.37 -52.82 -6.72
C LEU A 80 -15.12 -53.00 -8.06
N SER A 81 -15.65 -54.19 -8.33
CA SER A 81 -16.47 -54.46 -9.51
C SER A 81 -17.79 -53.68 -9.48
N GLU A 82 -18.49 -53.62 -8.34
CA GLU A 82 -19.73 -52.84 -8.18
C GLU A 82 -19.50 -51.34 -8.42
N ALA A 83 -18.41 -50.79 -7.88
CA ALA A 83 -18.01 -49.41 -8.15
C ALA A 83 -17.68 -49.18 -9.63
N SER A 84 -17.04 -50.16 -10.29
CA SER A 84 -16.73 -50.12 -11.72
C SER A 84 -18.00 -50.14 -12.57
N VAL A 85 -18.97 -51.01 -12.25
CA VAL A 85 -20.27 -51.10 -12.92
C VAL A 85 -21.05 -49.80 -12.74
N SER A 86 -21.02 -49.19 -11.55
CA SER A 86 -21.69 -47.91 -11.29
C SER A 86 -21.14 -46.77 -12.16
N LEU A 87 -19.83 -46.77 -12.47
CA LEU A 87 -19.23 -45.82 -13.41
C LEU A 87 -19.62 -46.10 -14.88
N MET A 88 -19.85 -47.36 -15.25
CA MET A 88 -20.34 -47.73 -16.59
C MET A 88 -21.81 -47.31 -16.77
N ILE A 89 -22.66 -47.54 -15.77
CA ILE A 89 -24.06 -47.10 -15.80
C ILE A 89 -24.14 -45.57 -15.92
N ALA A 90 -23.30 -44.85 -15.17
CA ALA A 90 -23.22 -43.39 -15.27
C ALA A 90 -22.89 -42.91 -16.69
N GLU A 91 -22.07 -43.66 -17.43
CA GLU A 91 -21.68 -43.30 -18.79
C GLU A 91 -22.79 -43.54 -19.81
N ALA A 92 -23.58 -44.59 -19.63
CA ALA A 92 -24.69 -44.97 -20.50
C ALA A 92 -25.95 -44.09 -20.33
N GLU A 93 -25.99 -43.27 -19.28
CA GLU A 93 -27.12 -42.40 -18.99
C GLU A 93 -27.35 -41.36 -20.10
N THR A 94 -28.60 -41.22 -20.53
CA THR A 94 -28.99 -40.27 -21.59
C THR A 94 -29.33 -38.89 -21.02
N GLY A 95 -28.86 -37.83 -21.68
CA GLY A 95 -29.06 -36.45 -21.24
C GLY A 95 -28.00 -36.00 -20.22
N TRP A 96 -27.57 -34.74 -20.32
CA TRP A 96 -26.38 -34.28 -19.59
C TRP A 96 -26.59 -34.17 -18.07
N MET A 97 -27.74 -33.68 -17.59
CA MET A 97 -27.96 -33.50 -16.15
C MET A 97 -28.07 -34.83 -15.38
N PRO A 98 -28.89 -35.81 -15.80
CA PRO A 98 -28.93 -37.12 -15.14
C PRO A 98 -27.57 -37.83 -15.20
N ARG A 99 -26.90 -37.77 -16.36
CA ARG A 99 -25.55 -38.31 -16.55
C ARG A 99 -24.55 -37.71 -15.57
N TRP A 100 -24.54 -36.39 -15.39
CA TRP A 100 -23.61 -35.74 -14.45
C TRP A 100 -23.91 -36.07 -12.99
N GLN A 101 -25.18 -36.09 -12.60
CA GLN A 101 -25.57 -36.49 -11.23
C GLN A 101 -25.15 -37.92 -10.92
N GLN A 102 -25.38 -38.83 -11.88
CA GLN A 102 -25.00 -40.23 -11.74
C GLN A 102 -23.48 -40.39 -11.69
N PHE A 103 -22.72 -39.69 -12.55
CA PHE A 103 -21.26 -39.68 -12.48
C PHE A 103 -20.75 -39.19 -11.13
N ARG A 104 -21.32 -38.11 -10.59
CA ARG A 104 -20.89 -37.56 -9.30
C ARG A 104 -21.05 -38.59 -8.17
N LYS A 105 -22.18 -39.30 -8.14
CA LYS A 105 -22.44 -40.39 -7.20
C LYS A 105 -21.46 -41.55 -7.39
N SER A 106 -21.29 -42.00 -8.64
CA SER A 106 -20.42 -43.13 -8.97
C SER A 106 -18.94 -42.83 -8.71
N PHE A 107 -18.47 -41.60 -8.96
CA PHE A 107 -17.11 -41.18 -8.60
C PHE A 107 -16.87 -41.19 -7.10
N GLU A 108 -17.84 -40.74 -6.31
CA GLU A 108 -17.71 -40.76 -4.85
C GLU A 108 -17.64 -42.20 -4.32
N GLN A 109 -18.52 -43.08 -4.81
CA GLN A 109 -18.48 -44.50 -4.48
C GLN A 109 -17.15 -45.14 -4.88
N ALA A 110 -16.65 -44.86 -6.08
CA ALA A 110 -15.36 -45.34 -6.54
C ALA A 110 -14.19 -44.84 -5.67
N ARG A 111 -14.21 -43.56 -5.25
CA ARG A 111 -13.19 -43.00 -4.37
C ARG A 111 -13.19 -43.63 -2.99
N ILE A 112 -14.38 -43.86 -2.41
CA ILE A 112 -14.54 -44.57 -1.13
C ILE A 112 -13.99 -46.01 -1.24
N ALA A 113 -14.31 -46.72 -2.32
CA ALA A 113 -13.79 -48.07 -2.56
C ALA A 113 -12.26 -48.07 -2.73
N ILE A 114 -11.72 -47.14 -3.53
CA ILE A 114 -10.28 -47.01 -3.77
C ILE A 114 -9.52 -46.69 -2.46
N SER A 115 -10.02 -45.74 -1.66
CA SER A 115 -9.33 -45.32 -0.43
C SER A 115 -9.46 -46.38 0.67
N GLY A 116 -10.63 -46.99 0.82
CA GLY A 116 -10.89 -48.03 1.79
C GLY A 116 -10.06 -49.29 1.54
N ILE A 117 -9.92 -49.70 0.28
CA ILE A 117 -9.19 -50.93 -0.10
C ILE A 117 -7.70 -50.66 -0.28
N GLY A 118 -7.33 -49.48 -0.76
CA GLY A 118 -5.93 -49.13 -1.03
C GLY A 118 -5.02 -49.07 0.20
N GLY A 119 -5.59 -48.96 1.40
CA GLY A 119 -4.86 -48.99 2.67
C GLY A 119 -4.77 -50.36 3.33
N LEU A 120 -5.36 -51.40 2.73
CA LEU A 120 -5.43 -52.72 3.35
C LEU A 120 -4.12 -53.51 3.21
N SER A 121 -3.79 -54.30 4.25
CA SER A 121 -2.62 -55.17 4.27
C SER A 121 -2.86 -56.47 3.47
N ALA A 122 -1.80 -57.06 2.91
CA ALA A 122 -1.82 -58.28 2.10
C ALA A 122 -2.97 -58.29 1.05
N PRO A 123 -2.95 -57.39 0.06
CA PRO A 123 -3.95 -57.41 -1.02
C PRO A 123 -3.78 -58.68 -1.85
N GLY A 124 -4.88 -59.38 -2.10
CA GLY A 124 -4.89 -60.52 -3.01
C GLY A 124 -4.88 -60.10 -4.49
N PRO A 125 -4.83 -61.06 -5.42
CA PRO A 125 -4.76 -60.78 -6.86
C PRO A 125 -6.01 -60.09 -7.41
N LEU A 126 -7.22 -60.45 -6.95
CA LEU A 126 -8.47 -59.82 -7.40
C LEU A 126 -8.57 -58.39 -6.89
N MET A 127 -8.19 -58.13 -5.63
CA MET A 127 -8.10 -56.78 -5.09
C MET A 127 -7.10 -55.93 -5.87
N THR A 128 -5.90 -56.45 -6.12
CA THR A 128 -4.83 -55.70 -6.78
C THR A 128 -5.22 -55.31 -8.19
N SER A 129 -5.71 -56.27 -8.98
CA SER A 129 -6.15 -56.04 -10.37
C SER A 129 -7.39 -55.15 -10.43
N GLY A 130 -8.38 -55.39 -9.57
CA GLY A 130 -9.60 -54.59 -9.48
C GLY A 130 -9.31 -53.14 -9.08
N LEU A 131 -8.42 -52.92 -8.12
CA LEU A 131 -8.05 -51.58 -7.64
C LEU A 131 -7.32 -50.80 -8.73
N ALA A 132 -6.37 -51.44 -9.43
CA ALA A 132 -5.66 -50.83 -10.55
C ALA A 132 -6.63 -50.46 -11.70
N SER A 133 -7.54 -51.37 -12.04
CA SER A 133 -8.56 -51.16 -13.09
C SER A 133 -9.52 -50.01 -12.72
N LEU A 134 -10.04 -49.99 -11.49
CA LEU A 134 -10.95 -48.94 -11.03
C LEU A 134 -10.25 -47.57 -10.98
N LYS A 135 -9.01 -47.51 -10.49
CA LYS A 135 -8.18 -46.28 -10.52
C LYS A 135 -7.99 -45.77 -11.95
N ALA A 136 -7.62 -46.65 -12.88
CA ALA A 136 -7.42 -46.29 -14.28
C ALA A 136 -8.73 -45.81 -14.94
N SER A 137 -9.87 -46.44 -14.61
CA SER A 137 -11.19 -46.04 -15.10
C SER A 137 -11.60 -44.66 -14.58
N VAL A 138 -11.43 -44.41 -13.27
CA VAL A 138 -11.69 -43.10 -12.65
C VAL A 138 -10.84 -42.01 -13.30
N GLU A 139 -9.54 -42.26 -13.48
CA GLU A 139 -8.63 -41.28 -14.08
C GLU A 139 -9.02 -40.99 -15.53
N ARG A 140 -9.21 -42.02 -16.37
CA ARG A 140 -9.60 -41.86 -17.77
C ARG A 140 -10.91 -41.07 -17.93
N LYS A 141 -11.92 -41.40 -17.13
CA LYS A 141 -13.22 -40.71 -17.16
C LYS A 141 -13.11 -39.27 -16.63
N THR A 142 -12.26 -39.04 -15.62
CA THR A 142 -11.96 -37.68 -15.14
C THR A 142 -11.31 -36.85 -16.25
N GLN A 143 -10.34 -37.42 -16.98
CA GLN A 143 -9.68 -36.75 -18.10
C GLN A 143 -10.66 -36.46 -19.25
N ALA A 144 -11.52 -37.42 -19.61
CA ALA A 144 -12.54 -37.21 -20.64
C ALA A 144 -13.49 -36.06 -20.27
N LEU A 145 -14.04 -36.07 -19.05
CA LEU A 145 -14.89 -34.98 -18.55
C LEU A 145 -14.12 -33.66 -18.43
N GLN A 146 -12.83 -33.69 -18.13
CA GLN A 146 -12.00 -32.50 -18.10
C GLN A 146 -11.81 -31.90 -19.50
N SER A 147 -11.64 -32.72 -20.54
CA SER A 147 -11.55 -32.27 -21.93
C SER A 147 -12.88 -31.79 -22.52
N GLU A 148 -14.00 -32.35 -22.04
CA GLU A 148 -15.35 -31.97 -22.50
C GLU A 148 -15.91 -30.73 -21.77
N ALA A 149 -15.26 -30.29 -20.70
CA ALA A 149 -15.80 -29.28 -19.78
C ALA A 149 -16.10 -27.92 -20.44
N SER A 150 -15.23 -27.45 -21.34
CA SER A 150 -15.41 -26.17 -22.05
C SER A 150 -16.67 -26.20 -22.92
N GLN A 151 -16.84 -27.25 -23.73
CA GLN A 151 -18.01 -27.42 -24.58
C GLN A 151 -19.27 -27.62 -23.74
N SER A 152 -19.19 -28.48 -22.72
CA SER A 152 -20.30 -28.75 -21.79
C SER A 152 -20.79 -27.49 -21.08
N LEU A 153 -19.89 -26.57 -20.70
CA LEU A 153 -20.28 -25.31 -20.08
C LEU A 153 -21.03 -24.40 -21.08
N LEU A 154 -20.56 -24.32 -22.33
CA LEU A 154 -21.21 -23.51 -23.36
C LEU A 154 -22.62 -24.03 -23.67
N GLU A 155 -22.78 -25.34 -23.74
CA GLU A 155 -24.07 -26.00 -24.00
C GLU A 155 -25.02 -25.92 -22.81
N TYR A 156 -24.53 -26.10 -21.59
CA TYR A 156 -25.32 -25.96 -20.37
C TYR A 156 -25.70 -24.50 -20.09
N GLY A 157 -24.89 -23.54 -20.54
CA GLY A 157 -25.09 -22.12 -20.34
C GLY A 157 -24.38 -21.58 -19.09
N LEU A 158 -23.91 -20.33 -19.18
CA LEU A 158 -23.14 -19.68 -18.11
C LEU A 158 -23.99 -19.25 -16.91
N PHE A 159 -25.26 -18.96 -17.15
CA PHE A 159 -26.16 -18.32 -16.19
C PHE A 159 -27.29 -19.23 -15.71
N THR A 160 -27.22 -20.53 -15.99
CA THR A 160 -28.17 -21.53 -15.52
C THR A 160 -28.05 -21.77 -14.01
N ASP A 161 -29.18 -22.17 -13.41
CA ASP A 161 -29.31 -22.47 -11.98
C ASP A 161 -29.77 -23.93 -11.83
N PRO A 162 -29.02 -24.79 -11.13
CA PRO A 162 -27.76 -24.54 -10.42
C PRO A 162 -26.56 -24.23 -11.34
N PRO A 163 -25.53 -23.52 -10.85
CA PRO A 163 -24.38 -23.18 -11.66
C PRO A 163 -23.58 -24.43 -12.04
N PHE A 164 -22.93 -24.42 -13.21
CA PHE A 164 -22.19 -25.57 -13.75
C PHE A 164 -21.24 -26.25 -12.75
N PRO A 165 -20.40 -25.55 -11.96
CA PRO A 165 -19.50 -26.20 -11.01
C PRO A 165 -20.22 -26.93 -9.87
N ALA A 166 -21.49 -26.62 -9.62
CA ALA A 166 -22.29 -27.31 -8.61
C ALA A 166 -22.87 -28.64 -9.12
N LEU A 167 -23.04 -28.81 -10.44
CA LEU A 167 -23.53 -30.04 -11.05
C LEU A 167 -22.44 -30.90 -11.68
N TYR A 168 -21.43 -30.28 -12.27
CA TYR A 168 -20.45 -30.99 -13.08
C TYR A 168 -19.68 -32.02 -12.24
N PRO A 169 -19.44 -33.25 -12.74
CA PRO A 169 -18.98 -34.35 -11.88
C PRO A 169 -17.55 -34.22 -11.37
N VAL A 170 -16.74 -33.38 -12.02
CA VAL A 170 -15.32 -33.21 -11.74
C VAL A 170 -14.99 -31.73 -11.54
N ALA A 171 -14.00 -31.45 -10.69
CA ALA A 171 -13.49 -30.09 -10.51
C ALA A 171 -12.67 -29.71 -11.75
N VAL A 172 -13.20 -28.78 -12.55
CA VAL A 172 -12.61 -28.41 -13.84
C VAL A 172 -11.38 -27.54 -13.66
N LYS A 173 -10.25 -27.99 -14.22
CA LYS A 173 -9.04 -27.18 -14.43
C LYS A 173 -9.13 -26.45 -15.78
N TRP A 174 -9.60 -25.22 -15.75
CA TRP A 174 -9.75 -24.41 -16.95
C TRP A 174 -8.40 -24.08 -17.57
N VAL A 175 -8.27 -24.33 -18.88
CA VAL A 175 -7.11 -23.94 -19.69
C VAL A 175 -7.48 -22.67 -20.45
N ASN A 176 -6.53 -21.75 -20.59
CA ASN A 176 -6.74 -20.53 -21.37
C ASN A 176 -6.79 -20.85 -22.87
N GLU A 177 -7.99 -21.16 -23.35
CA GLU A 177 -8.27 -21.39 -24.76
C GLU A 177 -8.93 -20.15 -25.37
N PRO A 178 -8.26 -19.42 -26.29
CA PRO A 178 -8.76 -18.14 -26.80
C PRO A 178 -10.16 -18.20 -27.44
N ARG A 179 -10.46 -19.28 -28.18
CA ARG A 179 -11.77 -19.47 -28.81
C ARG A 179 -12.87 -19.65 -27.77
N PHE A 180 -12.60 -20.40 -26.71
CA PHE A 180 -13.53 -20.60 -25.61
C PHE A 180 -13.73 -19.28 -24.85
N ALA A 181 -12.65 -18.58 -24.49
CA ALA A 181 -12.72 -17.27 -23.83
C ALA A 181 -13.55 -16.25 -24.63
N ALA A 182 -13.36 -16.18 -25.95
CA ALA A 182 -14.13 -15.29 -26.82
C ALA A 182 -15.65 -15.59 -26.80
N ARG A 183 -16.04 -16.88 -26.78
CA ARG A 183 -17.46 -17.28 -26.66
C ARG A 183 -18.05 -16.90 -25.31
N ILE A 184 -17.27 -17.03 -24.23
CA ILE A 184 -17.68 -16.61 -22.89
C ILE A 184 -17.89 -15.09 -22.86
N GLU A 185 -16.93 -14.32 -23.39
CA GLU A 185 -17.02 -12.86 -23.49
C GLU A 185 -18.25 -12.41 -24.28
N GLU A 186 -18.57 -13.08 -25.39
CA GLU A 186 -19.77 -12.79 -26.19
C GLU A 186 -21.06 -12.94 -25.36
N GLN A 187 -21.16 -13.99 -24.54
CA GLN A 187 -22.30 -14.20 -23.66
C GLN A 187 -22.34 -13.19 -22.50
N LEU A 188 -21.18 -12.87 -21.91
CA LEU A 188 -21.07 -11.86 -20.85
C LEU A 188 -21.48 -10.47 -21.34
N ALA A 189 -21.13 -10.10 -22.58
CA ALA A 189 -21.48 -8.79 -23.15
C ALA A 189 -22.99 -8.56 -23.31
N LYS A 190 -23.76 -9.65 -23.42
CA LYS A 190 -25.23 -9.63 -23.54
C LYS A 190 -25.94 -9.81 -22.20
N ALA A 191 -25.21 -10.08 -21.12
CA ALA A 191 -25.77 -10.43 -19.83
C ALA A 191 -26.27 -9.21 -19.04
N SER A 192 -27.30 -9.43 -18.22
CA SER A 192 -27.77 -8.46 -17.24
C SER A 192 -26.78 -8.32 -16.07
N PRO A 193 -26.85 -7.21 -15.31
CA PRO A 193 -26.02 -7.04 -14.12
C PRO A 193 -26.17 -8.18 -13.10
N GLU A 194 -27.38 -8.68 -12.88
CA GLU A 194 -27.62 -9.80 -11.97
C GLU A 194 -26.92 -11.08 -12.43
N GLN A 195 -26.99 -11.39 -13.73
CA GLN A 195 -26.32 -12.54 -14.32
C GLN A 195 -24.80 -12.43 -14.18
N LEU A 196 -24.22 -11.26 -14.43
CA LEU A 196 -22.79 -11.00 -14.25
C LEU A 196 -22.35 -11.14 -12.79
N ALA A 197 -23.16 -10.69 -11.83
CA ALA A 197 -22.89 -10.85 -10.41
C ALA A 197 -22.96 -12.32 -9.96
N ARG A 198 -23.96 -13.07 -10.42
CA ARG A 198 -24.06 -14.52 -10.18
C ARG A 198 -22.89 -15.27 -10.82
N PHE A 199 -22.49 -14.89 -12.03
CA PHE A 199 -21.32 -15.44 -12.71
C PHE A 199 -20.03 -15.20 -11.90
N LYS A 200 -19.79 -13.97 -11.42
CA LYS A 200 -18.65 -13.68 -10.52
C LYS A 200 -18.68 -14.56 -9.26
N LYS A 201 -19.85 -14.76 -8.66
CA LYS A 201 -20.01 -15.60 -7.47
C LYS A 201 -19.70 -17.07 -7.74
N ALA A 202 -20.22 -17.63 -8.84
CA ALA A 202 -20.06 -19.04 -9.20
C ALA A 202 -18.65 -19.38 -9.71
N TYR A 203 -18.04 -18.46 -10.47
CA TYR A 203 -16.82 -18.73 -11.24
C TYR A 203 -15.60 -17.91 -10.82
N GLY A 204 -15.74 -17.02 -9.82
CA GLY A 204 -14.70 -16.07 -9.41
C GLY A 204 -13.38 -16.68 -8.95
N LYS A 205 -13.40 -17.94 -8.51
CA LYS A 205 -12.21 -18.67 -8.05
C LYS A 205 -11.65 -19.67 -9.06
N THR A 206 -12.34 -19.88 -10.18
CA THR A 206 -12.02 -20.97 -11.13
C THR A 206 -11.85 -20.41 -12.54
N LEU A 207 -12.95 -20.24 -13.28
CA LEU A 207 -12.95 -19.85 -14.69
C LEU A 207 -12.45 -18.42 -14.90
N ILE A 208 -12.85 -17.47 -14.04
CA ILE A 208 -12.50 -16.05 -14.21
C ILE A 208 -10.98 -15.81 -14.17
N PRO A 209 -10.24 -16.29 -13.15
CA PRO A 209 -8.78 -16.15 -13.12
C PRO A 209 -8.10 -16.93 -14.26
N ALA A 210 -8.57 -18.14 -14.55
CA ALA A 210 -7.95 -19.00 -15.57
C ALA A 210 -8.01 -18.40 -16.98
N LEU A 211 -9.07 -17.66 -17.29
CA LEU A 211 -9.27 -17.00 -18.58
C LEU A 211 -8.88 -15.51 -18.58
N GLY A 212 -8.37 -14.97 -17.46
CA GLY A 212 -8.03 -13.54 -17.36
C GLY A 212 -9.21 -12.59 -17.52
N LEU A 213 -10.43 -13.04 -17.20
CA LEU A 213 -11.67 -12.29 -17.48
C LEU A 213 -11.98 -11.19 -16.47
N ALA A 214 -11.22 -11.07 -15.38
CA ALA A 214 -11.58 -10.16 -14.28
C ALA A 214 -11.71 -8.68 -14.70
N PRO A 215 -10.79 -8.09 -15.50
CA PRO A 215 -10.92 -6.70 -15.94
C PRO A 215 -12.13 -6.50 -16.87
N LYS A 216 -12.28 -7.38 -17.86
CA LYS A 216 -13.40 -7.33 -18.82
C LYS A 216 -14.76 -7.50 -18.14
N LEU A 217 -14.85 -8.43 -17.19
CA LEU A 217 -16.09 -8.66 -16.45
C LEU A 217 -16.51 -7.42 -15.63
N ALA A 218 -15.54 -6.71 -15.05
CA ALA A 218 -15.82 -5.48 -14.31
C ALA A 218 -16.31 -4.36 -15.24
N GLU A 219 -15.69 -4.20 -16.41
CA GLU A 219 -16.14 -3.27 -17.45
C GLU A 219 -17.56 -3.58 -17.91
N LEU A 220 -17.84 -4.83 -18.28
CA LEU A 220 -19.19 -5.27 -18.69
C LEU A 220 -20.24 -5.07 -17.59
N TYR A 221 -19.87 -5.29 -16.32
CA TYR A 221 -20.77 -5.08 -15.20
C TYR A 221 -21.06 -3.59 -14.96
N VAL A 222 -20.04 -2.73 -15.08
CA VAL A 222 -20.23 -1.28 -15.04
C VAL A 222 -21.14 -0.84 -16.20
N ASP A 223 -20.83 -1.24 -17.44
CA ASP A 223 -21.58 -0.83 -18.63
C ASP A 223 -23.04 -1.28 -18.58
N SER A 224 -23.29 -2.52 -18.14
CA SER A 224 -24.65 -3.03 -17.97
C SER A 224 -25.44 -2.26 -16.91
N ARG A 225 -24.81 -1.87 -15.78
CA ARG A 225 -25.43 -1.01 -14.76
C ARG A 225 -25.68 0.41 -15.23
N LEU A 226 -24.77 0.98 -16.01
CA LEU A 226 -24.96 2.30 -16.62
C LEU A 226 -26.11 2.28 -17.62
N ARG A 227 -26.24 1.21 -18.41
CA ARG A 227 -27.36 1.01 -19.34
C ARG A 227 -28.69 0.84 -18.61
N GLU A 228 -28.74 0.00 -17.58
CA GLU A 228 -29.94 -0.26 -16.77
C GLU A 228 -30.43 1.00 -16.05
N SER A 229 -29.51 1.79 -15.49
CA SER A 229 -29.84 3.05 -14.82
C SER A 229 -30.25 4.18 -15.77
N GLY A 230 -30.03 4.03 -17.08
CA GLY A 230 -30.18 5.11 -18.05
C GLY A 230 -29.26 6.31 -17.77
N ALA A 231 -28.19 6.12 -16.99
CA ALA A 231 -27.33 7.19 -16.52
C ALA A 231 -26.54 7.80 -17.69
N ARG A 232 -26.96 8.98 -18.12
CA ARG A 232 -26.27 9.75 -19.16
C ARG A 232 -25.21 10.69 -18.60
N SER A 233 -25.46 11.29 -17.43
CA SER A 233 -24.55 12.24 -16.79
C SER A 233 -23.23 11.60 -16.36
N TYR A 234 -22.13 12.31 -16.61
CA TYR A 234 -20.80 11.96 -16.13
C TYR A 234 -20.76 11.72 -14.61
N LEU A 235 -21.42 12.57 -13.81
CA LEU A 235 -21.43 12.44 -12.35
C LEU A 235 -22.13 11.15 -11.91
N VAL A 236 -23.28 10.85 -12.50
CA VAL A 236 -24.04 9.64 -12.16
C VAL A 236 -23.24 8.41 -12.55
N LYS A 237 -22.63 8.41 -13.75
CA LYS A 237 -21.73 7.32 -14.19
C LYS A 237 -20.58 7.11 -13.22
N ARG A 238 -19.92 8.19 -12.80
CA ARG A 238 -18.82 8.16 -11.83
C ARG A 238 -19.28 7.64 -10.46
N LEU A 239 -20.43 8.10 -9.95
CA LEU A 239 -20.97 7.63 -8.67
C LEU A 239 -21.33 6.15 -8.70
N ILE A 240 -21.89 5.66 -9.81
CA ILE A 240 -22.14 4.23 -10.01
C ILE A 240 -20.82 3.47 -9.96
N ARG A 241 -19.79 3.89 -10.72
CA ARG A 241 -18.46 3.26 -10.69
C ARG A 241 -17.83 3.25 -9.29
N GLU A 242 -17.87 4.37 -8.57
CA GLU A 242 -17.34 4.49 -7.20
C GLU A 242 -18.07 3.54 -6.22
N ARG A 243 -19.39 3.40 -6.37
CA ARG A 243 -20.18 2.44 -5.57
C ARG A 243 -19.78 1.00 -5.90
N LEU A 244 -19.67 0.65 -7.18
CA LEU A 244 -19.29 -0.70 -7.60
C LEU A 244 -17.87 -1.07 -7.16
N ALA A 245 -16.96 -0.10 -7.14
CA ALA A 245 -15.61 -0.26 -6.58
C ALA A 245 -15.66 -0.67 -5.10
N LYS A 246 -16.54 -0.03 -4.31
CA LYS A 246 -16.77 -0.41 -2.89
C LYS A 246 -17.38 -1.80 -2.73
N GLU A 247 -18.13 -2.28 -3.74
CA GLU A 247 -18.68 -3.64 -3.80
C GLU A 247 -17.64 -4.69 -4.27
N GLY A 248 -16.37 -4.30 -4.43
CA GLY A 248 -15.28 -5.20 -4.80
C GLY A 248 -15.22 -5.53 -6.29
N TRP A 249 -15.82 -4.71 -7.15
CA TRP A 249 -15.59 -4.73 -8.59
C TRP A 249 -14.40 -3.83 -8.91
N PRO A 250 -13.30 -4.34 -9.51
CA PRO A 250 -12.16 -3.49 -9.82
C PRO A 250 -12.62 -2.33 -10.71
N SER A 251 -12.09 -1.13 -10.46
CA SER A 251 -12.40 0.03 -11.30
C SER A 251 -11.94 -0.28 -12.72
N ALA A 252 -12.86 -0.35 -13.67
CA ALA A 252 -12.51 -0.36 -15.08
C ALA A 252 -11.67 0.89 -15.38
N ALA A 253 -10.76 0.78 -16.35
CA ALA A 253 -9.99 1.93 -16.82
C ALA A 253 -10.98 3.03 -17.24
N ASN A 254 -10.80 4.24 -16.71
CA ASN A 254 -11.75 5.32 -16.92
C ASN A 254 -11.54 5.88 -18.34
N ASN A 255 -12.27 5.35 -19.32
CA ASN A 255 -12.22 5.85 -20.70
C ASN A 255 -12.91 7.22 -20.85
N ASP A 256 -13.54 7.73 -19.79
CA ASP A 256 -14.18 9.04 -19.74
C ASP A 256 -13.13 10.14 -19.66
N ARG A 257 -12.64 10.59 -20.82
CA ARG A 257 -11.72 11.73 -20.93
C ARG A 257 -12.41 13.02 -20.49
N VAL A 258 -11.69 13.86 -19.74
CA VAL A 258 -12.17 15.18 -19.31
C VAL A 258 -11.32 16.25 -19.99
N LEU A 259 -11.94 17.14 -20.75
CA LEU A 259 -11.24 18.27 -21.36
C LEU A 259 -11.21 19.45 -20.40
N LEU A 260 -10.05 20.09 -20.28
CA LEU A 260 -9.91 21.38 -19.60
C LEU A 260 -9.61 22.45 -20.65
N ALA A 261 -10.60 23.29 -20.95
CA ALA A 261 -10.43 24.40 -21.87
C ALA A 261 -10.18 25.69 -21.08
N ALA A 262 -9.14 26.43 -21.46
CA ALA A 262 -9.01 27.82 -21.04
C ALA A 262 -10.11 28.61 -21.75
N TRP A 263 -10.97 29.27 -20.97
CA TRP A 263 -11.98 30.18 -21.49
C TRP A 263 -11.34 31.58 -21.51
N PRO A 264 -11.06 32.13 -22.71
CA PRO A 264 -10.26 33.33 -22.83
C PRO A 264 -10.96 34.49 -22.12
N PRO A 265 -10.21 35.33 -21.40
CA PRO A 265 -10.77 36.58 -20.89
C PRO A 265 -11.15 37.49 -22.07
N ALA A 266 -12.05 38.45 -21.83
CA ALA A 266 -12.20 39.55 -22.78
C ALA A 266 -10.85 40.26 -22.94
N LYS A 267 -10.57 40.88 -24.09
CA LYS A 267 -9.28 41.56 -24.38
C LYS A 267 -8.84 42.59 -23.32
N SER A 268 -9.75 43.04 -22.44
CA SER A 268 -9.50 43.95 -21.31
C SER A 268 -9.02 43.27 -20.01
N ASP A 269 -9.13 41.94 -19.88
CA ASP A 269 -9.04 41.22 -18.61
C ASP A 269 -7.91 40.17 -18.63
N VAL A 270 -6.73 40.52 -19.15
CA VAL A 270 -5.58 39.61 -19.16
C VAL A 270 -5.17 39.31 -17.71
N SER A 271 -5.43 38.09 -17.27
CA SER A 271 -5.06 37.63 -15.93
C SER A 271 -3.67 36.99 -15.97
N GLU A 272 -2.79 37.38 -15.04
CA GLU A 272 -1.51 36.72 -14.79
C GLU A 272 -1.68 35.40 -14.01
N TYR A 273 -2.92 35.08 -13.59
CA TYR A 273 -3.23 33.84 -12.90
C TYR A 273 -3.29 32.66 -13.87
N VAL A 274 -2.44 31.67 -13.63
CA VAL A 274 -2.39 30.43 -14.41
C VAL A 274 -2.78 29.27 -13.50
N VAL A 275 -3.83 28.54 -13.88
CA VAL A 275 -4.14 27.26 -13.26
C VAL A 275 -3.21 26.22 -13.88
N ALA A 276 -2.30 25.66 -13.07
CA ALA A 276 -1.50 24.52 -13.51
C ALA A 276 -2.44 23.35 -13.86
N PRO A 277 -2.04 22.40 -14.71
CA PRO A 277 -2.88 21.26 -15.04
C PRO A 277 -3.00 20.19 -13.92
N PRO A 278 -4.07 19.35 -13.91
CA PRO A 278 -4.22 18.25 -12.97
C PRO A 278 -3.17 17.16 -13.16
N ALA A 279 -2.73 16.55 -12.07
CA ALA A 279 -1.84 15.38 -12.14
C ALA A 279 -2.60 14.04 -12.33
N LYS A 280 -3.91 14.00 -12.07
CA LYS A 280 -4.69 12.76 -11.88
C LYS A 280 -5.76 12.48 -12.94
N VAL A 281 -5.95 13.39 -13.89
CA VAL A 281 -7.01 13.28 -14.91
C VAL A 281 -6.34 13.45 -16.25
N ASP A 282 -6.61 12.56 -17.21
CA ASP A 282 -6.22 12.82 -18.59
C ASP A 282 -6.93 14.07 -19.06
N TYR A 283 -6.18 15.17 -19.13
CA TYR A 283 -6.65 16.47 -19.57
C TYR A 283 -5.88 16.88 -20.83
N GLN A 284 -6.53 17.68 -21.66
CA GLN A 284 -5.88 18.41 -22.73
C GLN A 284 -6.17 19.88 -22.47
N LEU A 285 -5.13 20.70 -22.37
CA LEU A 285 -5.32 22.14 -22.32
C LEU A 285 -5.57 22.64 -23.74
N LEU A 286 -6.70 23.30 -23.95
CA LEU A 286 -6.95 24.05 -25.18
C LEU A 286 -7.04 25.53 -24.82
N GLU A 287 -6.27 26.35 -25.51
CA GLU A 287 -6.55 27.77 -25.62
C GLU A 287 -7.78 27.89 -26.52
N ALA A 288 -8.97 27.99 -25.93
CA ALA A 288 -10.11 28.37 -26.73
C ALA A 288 -9.91 29.84 -27.09
N GLU A 289 -9.96 30.22 -28.36
CA GLU A 289 -10.24 31.62 -28.74
C GLU A 289 -11.75 31.90 -28.71
N GLN A 290 -12.54 30.86 -28.40
CA GLN A 290 -13.99 30.78 -28.56
C GLN A 290 -14.70 30.63 -27.21
N THR A 291 -15.96 31.09 -27.14
CA THR A 291 -16.80 30.87 -25.95
C THR A 291 -17.15 29.39 -25.78
N PRO A 292 -17.57 28.93 -24.58
CA PRO A 292 -18.03 27.56 -24.37
C PRO A 292 -19.06 27.10 -25.40
N GLU A 293 -20.02 27.96 -25.74
CA GLU A 293 -21.09 27.68 -26.69
C GLU A 293 -20.54 27.47 -28.11
N ALA A 294 -19.61 28.34 -28.54
CA ALA A 294 -18.96 28.22 -29.84
C ALA A 294 -18.12 26.94 -29.93
N PHE A 295 -17.36 26.60 -28.88
CA PHE A 295 -16.61 25.34 -28.83
C PHE A 295 -17.54 24.12 -28.91
N ILE A 296 -18.65 24.12 -28.17
CA ILE A 296 -19.64 23.03 -28.21
C ILE A 296 -20.25 22.91 -29.61
N ALA A 297 -20.57 24.04 -30.26
CA ALA A 297 -21.16 24.07 -31.59
C ALA A 297 -20.26 23.48 -32.69
N THR A 298 -18.92 23.50 -32.52
CA THR A 298 -18.00 22.83 -33.46
C THR A 298 -18.08 21.29 -33.42
N GLY A 299 -18.72 20.72 -32.40
CA GLY A 299 -18.74 19.28 -32.14
C GLY A 299 -17.45 18.73 -31.52
N ALA A 300 -16.42 19.56 -31.27
CA ALA A 300 -15.16 19.14 -30.66
C ALA A 300 -15.35 18.52 -29.26
N ALA A 301 -16.37 18.97 -28.52
CA ALA A 301 -16.71 18.46 -27.20
C ALA A 301 -17.13 16.98 -27.19
N SER A 302 -17.64 16.43 -28.29
CA SER A 302 -18.18 15.05 -28.37
C SER A 302 -17.16 13.95 -28.07
N LYS A 303 -15.85 14.26 -28.12
CA LYS A 303 -14.75 13.33 -27.83
C LYS A 303 -14.48 13.14 -26.33
N TYR A 304 -15.13 13.93 -25.48
CA TYR A 304 -14.91 13.95 -24.04
C TYR A 304 -16.21 13.61 -23.31
N ALA A 305 -16.11 13.07 -22.09
CA ALA A 305 -17.28 12.84 -21.23
C ALA A 305 -17.69 14.11 -20.48
N LEU A 306 -16.74 15.01 -20.25
CA LEU A 306 -16.92 16.27 -19.55
C LEU A 306 -15.95 17.31 -20.15
N VAL A 307 -16.43 18.53 -20.37
CA VAL A 307 -15.58 19.66 -20.76
C VAL A 307 -15.73 20.75 -19.71
N VAL A 308 -14.61 21.19 -19.13
CA VAL A 308 -14.59 22.26 -18.13
C VAL A 308 -13.87 23.47 -18.70
N PHE A 309 -14.59 24.58 -18.74
CA PHE A 309 -14.11 25.88 -19.18
C PHE A 309 -13.78 26.71 -17.94
N LEU A 310 -12.54 27.18 -17.82
CA LEU A 310 -12.12 28.06 -16.73
C LEU A 310 -11.71 29.43 -17.28
N ARG A 311 -12.25 30.50 -16.70
CA ARG A 311 -11.89 31.88 -17.04
C ARG A 311 -11.42 32.63 -15.79
N PRO A 312 -10.14 32.55 -15.41
CA PRO A 312 -9.64 33.34 -14.29
C PRO A 312 -9.75 34.84 -14.56
N GLN A 313 -10.22 35.60 -13.57
CA GLN A 313 -10.20 37.07 -13.62
C GLN A 313 -8.86 37.63 -13.12
N ALA A 314 -8.66 38.94 -13.27
CA ALA A 314 -7.50 39.61 -12.68
C ALA A 314 -7.46 39.44 -11.16
N ILE A 315 -6.25 39.28 -10.61
CA ILE A 315 -6.03 39.16 -9.16
C ILE A 315 -6.37 40.51 -8.51
N ARG A 316 -7.23 40.49 -7.50
CA ARG A 316 -7.53 41.64 -6.65
C ARG A 316 -6.65 41.59 -5.41
N VAL A 317 -5.91 42.66 -5.17
CA VAL A 317 -5.03 42.81 -4.02
C VAL A 317 -5.62 43.82 -3.05
N GLU A 318 -5.93 43.38 -1.84
CA GLU A 318 -6.30 44.22 -0.71
C GLU A 318 -5.08 44.30 0.21
N SER A 319 -4.65 45.53 0.54
CA SER A 319 -3.56 45.78 1.49
C SER A 319 -4.07 46.67 2.60
N ASN A 320 -3.88 46.23 3.85
CA ASN A 320 -4.22 47.00 5.03
C ASN A 320 -2.98 47.15 5.92
N GLU A 321 -2.67 48.39 6.27
CA GLU A 321 -1.53 48.72 7.13
C GLU A 321 -1.99 49.04 8.55
N SER A 322 -1.35 48.42 9.54
CA SER A 322 -1.64 48.62 10.95
C SER A 322 -0.37 48.71 11.78
N ASN A 323 -0.50 49.06 13.07
CA ASN A 323 0.61 49.08 14.04
C ASN A 323 1.84 49.91 13.60
N LYS A 324 1.61 51.05 12.93
CA LYS A 324 2.69 51.97 12.51
C LYS A 324 3.34 52.57 13.75
N ARG A 325 4.64 52.34 13.93
CA ARG A 325 5.44 52.91 15.03
C ARG A 325 6.86 53.20 14.59
N GLN A 326 7.48 54.18 15.24
CA GLN A 326 8.93 54.42 15.16
C GLN A 326 9.62 53.60 16.24
N VAL A 327 10.68 52.89 15.88
CA VAL A 327 11.50 52.09 16.81
C VAL A 327 12.87 52.72 16.87
N ASN A 328 13.27 53.13 18.07
CA ASN A 328 14.61 53.68 18.30
C ASN A 328 15.64 52.54 18.28
N SER A 329 16.75 52.78 17.60
CA SER A 329 17.90 51.88 17.56
C SER A 329 19.19 52.69 17.51
N GLN A 330 20.32 52.02 17.42
CA GLN A 330 21.64 52.64 17.30
C GLN A 330 22.40 51.95 16.18
N TYR A 331 23.24 52.72 15.49
CA TYR A 331 24.13 52.17 14.48
C TYR A 331 25.57 52.59 14.76
N GLN A 332 26.53 51.79 14.31
CA GLN A 332 27.94 52.10 14.45
C GLN A 332 28.34 53.17 13.42
N SER A 333 28.37 54.43 13.83
CA SER A 333 28.75 55.56 12.97
C SER A 333 30.26 55.69 12.75
N GLY A 334 31.07 54.99 13.54
CA GLY A 334 32.53 54.99 13.44
C GLY A 334 33.18 54.25 14.60
N THR A 335 34.50 54.38 14.75
CA THR A 335 35.25 53.92 15.92
C THR A 335 36.01 55.09 16.54
N ARG A 336 36.14 55.10 17.87
CA ARG A 336 37.00 56.04 18.59
C ARG A 336 38.15 55.29 19.23
N ARG A 337 39.33 55.89 19.20
CA ARG A 337 40.53 55.35 19.84
C ARG A 337 40.55 55.79 21.30
N ILE A 338 40.48 54.84 22.23
CA ILE A 338 40.61 55.10 23.65
C ILE A 338 41.81 54.36 24.22
N ALA A 339 42.39 54.90 25.28
CA ALA A 339 43.47 54.21 26.00
C ALA A 339 42.92 52.93 26.63
N ASN A 340 43.65 51.82 26.47
CA ASN A 340 43.26 50.54 27.05
C ASN A 340 43.58 50.53 28.56
N PRO A 341 42.59 50.44 29.47
CA PRO A 341 42.86 50.37 30.91
C PRO A 341 43.70 49.14 31.27
N ASP A 342 43.55 48.03 30.55
CA ASP A 342 44.29 46.79 30.79
C ASP A 342 45.77 46.96 30.47
N TYR A 343 46.12 47.85 29.53
CA TYR A 343 47.52 48.18 29.23
C TYR A 343 48.18 48.91 30.41
N ALA A 344 47.46 49.85 31.04
CA ALA A 344 47.95 50.54 32.22
C ALA A 344 48.15 49.58 33.40
N GLN A 345 47.23 48.61 33.55
CA GLN A 345 47.37 47.55 34.56
C GLN A 345 48.57 46.64 34.26
N ALA A 346 48.71 46.14 33.04
CA ALA A 346 49.85 45.31 32.63
C ALA A 346 51.19 46.06 32.81
N GLN A 347 51.20 47.38 32.61
CA GLN A 347 52.39 48.20 32.84
C GLN A 347 52.72 48.32 34.34
N ALA A 348 51.71 48.44 35.20
CA ALA A 348 51.90 48.44 36.64
C ALA A 348 52.40 47.07 37.15
N GLU A 349 51.81 45.98 36.67
CA GLU A 349 52.23 44.60 37.00
C GLU A 349 53.68 44.32 36.57
N LEU A 350 54.09 44.82 35.40
CA LEU A 350 55.49 44.73 34.97
C LEU A 350 56.43 45.47 35.92
N ARG A 351 56.11 46.72 36.28
CA ARG A 351 56.93 47.51 37.22
C ARG A 351 57.03 46.84 38.58
N GLU A 352 55.94 46.24 39.06
CA GLU A 352 55.94 45.50 40.32
C GLU A 352 56.84 44.25 40.22
N ALA A 353 56.72 43.46 39.14
CA ALA A 353 57.55 42.30 38.92
C ALA A 353 59.05 42.65 38.79
N GLU A 354 59.38 43.76 38.13
CA GLU A 354 60.77 44.27 38.05
C GLU A 354 61.30 44.70 39.42
N SER A 355 60.47 45.33 40.25
CA SER A 355 60.86 45.71 41.61
C SER A 355 61.11 44.49 42.50
N GLN A 356 60.29 43.44 42.38
CA GLN A 356 60.45 42.18 43.12
C GLN A 356 61.71 41.43 42.68
N ASP A 357 61.98 41.35 41.38
CA ASP A 357 63.20 40.73 40.82
C ASP A 357 64.48 41.46 41.26
N ALA A 358 64.47 42.80 41.25
CA ALA A 358 65.59 43.62 41.72
C ALA A 358 65.86 43.43 43.22
N GLN A 359 64.81 43.37 44.05
CA GLN A 359 64.95 43.11 45.49
C GLN A 359 65.53 41.72 45.76
N ILE A 360 65.04 40.69 45.07
CA ILE A 360 65.54 39.32 45.23
C ILE A 360 66.99 39.21 44.72
N THR A 361 67.33 39.86 43.62
CA THR A 361 68.71 39.94 43.11
C THR A 361 69.64 40.63 44.11
N GLN A 362 69.20 41.72 44.76
CA GLN A 362 69.96 42.37 45.83
C GLN A 362 70.13 41.43 47.05
N MET A 363 69.09 40.68 47.44
CA MET A 363 69.18 39.70 48.51
C MET A 363 70.16 38.56 48.18
N VAL A 364 70.15 38.06 46.93
CA VAL A 364 71.09 37.05 46.45
C VAL A 364 72.53 37.58 46.48
N ASN A 365 72.76 38.78 45.97
CA ASN A 365 74.08 39.42 45.95
C ASN A 365 74.62 39.71 47.37
N ASN A 366 73.74 40.08 48.30
CA ASN A 366 74.11 40.29 49.71
C ASN A 366 74.30 38.98 50.48
N ALA A 367 73.57 37.92 50.13
CA ALA A 367 73.72 36.59 50.73
C ALA A 367 74.99 35.86 50.26
N GLY A 368 75.55 36.23 49.10
CA GLY A 368 76.80 35.68 48.57
C GLY A 368 78.03 35.84 49.48
N ASN A 369 77.98 36.72 50.49
CA ASN A 369 79.06 36.94 51.46
C ASN A 369 78.93 36.13 52.77
N ASN A 370 77.88 35.33 52.97
CA ASN A 370 77.70 34.51 54.18
C ASN A 370 77.45 33.04 53.82
N GLN A 371 78.43 32.18 54.13
CA GLN A 371 78.49 30.75 53.77
C GLN A 371 77.42 29.89 54.49
N ASN A 372 76.15 29.99 54.11
CA ASN A 372 75.11 29.03 54.51
C ASN A 372 74.38 28.46 53.28
N MET A 373 74.71 27.22 52.93
CA MET A 373 74.28 26.51 51.71
C MET A 373 72.75 26.31 51.60
N VAL A 374 72.03 26.30 52.73
CA VAL A 374 70.55 26.14 52.76
C VAL A 374 69.84 27.43 52.33
N SER A 375 70.39 28.60 52.66
CA SER A 375 69.84 29.90 52.25
C SER A 375 69.94 30.10 50.74
N ALA A 376 71.00 29.58 50.10
CA ALA A 376 71.22 29.68 48.66
C ALA A 376 70.16 28.93 47.83
N MET A 377 69.61 27.82 48.33
CA MET A 377 68.59 27.02 47.61
C MET A 377 67.20 27.66 47.63
N ILE A 378 66.84 28.29 48.77
CA ILE A 378 65.59 29.07 48.91
C ILE A 378 65.68 30.37 48.09
N LEU A 379 66.87 30.99 48.05
CA LEU A 379 67.12 32.16 47.20
C LEU A 379 67.10 31.83 45.70
N ALA A 380 67.61 30.65 45.29
CA ALA A 380 67.54 30.20 43.90
C ALA A 380 66.11 29.90 43.42
N THR A 381 65.27 29.30 44.28
CA THR A 381 63.85 29.04 43.95
C THR A 381 63.03 30.32 43.90
N SER A 382 63.26 31.26 44.82
CA SER A 382 62.61 32.58 44.78
C SER A 382 63.04 33.40 43.55
N ALA A 383 64.32 33.37 43.18
CA ALA A 383 64.82 33.99 41.94
C ALA A 383 64.17 33.40 40.67
N ALA A 384 64.01 32.07 40.60
CA ALA A 384 63.33 31.43 39.46
C ALA A 384 61.84 31.82 39.38
N THR A 385 61.15 31.94 40.53
CA THR A 385 59.75 32.40 40.55
C THR A 385 59.59 33.87 40.17
N ALA A 386 60.54 34.73 40.58
CA ALA A 386 60.56 36.14 40.21
C ALA A 386 60.82 36.34 38.72
N ALA A 387 61.79 35.61 38.16
CA ALA A 387 62.08 35.60 36.73
C ALA A 387 60.87 35.15 35.89
N ASN A 388 60.14 34.12 36.33
CA ASN A 388 58.92 33.67 35.66
C ASN A 388 57.79 34.71 35.74
N ARG A 389 57.60 35.38 36.89
CA ARG A 389 56.62 36.47 37.02
C ARG A 389 56.97 37.66 36.13
N LEU A 390 58.24 38.05 36.09
CA LEU A 390 58.73 39.11 35.22
C LEU A 390 58.53 38.77 33.74
N SER A 391 58.86 37.53 33.34
CA SER A 391 58.64 37.04 31.98
C SER A 391 57.15 37.09 31.59
N ASN A 392 56.26 36.60 32.46
CA ASN A 392 54.81 36.62 32.24
C ASN A 392 54.25 38.05 32.16
N ALA A 393 54.70 38.95 33.05
CA ALA A 393 54.27 40.35 33.03
C ALA A 393 54.74 41.08 31.77
N ARG A 394 55.96 40.80 31.29
CA ARG A 394 56.45 41.31 30.00
C ARG A 394 55.61 40.81 28.83
N GLN A 395 55.29 39.52 28.80
CA GLN A 395 54.46 38.94 27.75
C GLN A 395 53.02 39.48 27.79
N ALA A 396 52.44 39.66 28.97
CA ALA A 396 51.12 40.25 29.15
C ALA A 396 51.09 41.70 28.62
N LEU A 397 52.08 42.53 28.96
CA LEU A 397 52.18 43.89 28.44
C LEU A 397 52.36 43.93 26.92
N GLN A 398 53.20 43.06 26.35
CA GLN A 398 53.41 42.99 24.90
C GLN A 398 52.16 42.58 24.12
N ASN A 399 51.35 41.69 24.68
CA ASN A 399 50.11 41.22 24.06
C ASN A 399 48.92 42.16 24.29
N THR A 400 49.06 43.14 25.17
CA THR A 400 48.00 44.10 25.47
C THR A 400 48.23 45.36 24.63
N PRO A 401 47.34 45.72 23.69
CA PRO A 401 47.51 46.94 22.90
C PRO A 401 47.27 48.18 23.77
N GLN A 402 48.06 49.23 23.57
CA GLN A 402 47.94 50.50 24.30
C GLN A 402 46.63 51.25 23.98
N ILE A 403 46.08 51.04 22.78
CA ILE A 403 44.86 51.67 22.28
C ILE A 403 43.89 50.57 21.85
N ILE A 404 42.64 50.67 22.29
CA ILE A 404 41.54 49.86 21.77
C ILE A 404 40.59 50.75 20.96
N GLU A 405 39.99 50.16 19.93
CA GLU A 405 38.95 50.81 19.13
C GLU A 405 37.59 50.50 19.73
N GLU A 406 36.88 51.53 20.18
CA GLU A 406 35.53 51.42 20.71
C GLU A 406 34.52 51.91 19.65
N PRO A 407 33.47 51.14 19.32
CA PRO A 407 32.47 51.58 18.36
C PRO A 407 31.72 52.82 18.88
N VAL A 408 31.59 53.84 18.03
CA VAL A 408 30.75 55.02 18.31
C VAL A 408 29.34 54.72 17.83
N MET A 409 28.42 54.57 18.78
CA MET A 409 27.01 54.30 18.50
C MET A 409 26.24 55.61 18.37
N THR A 410 25.61 55.84 17.21
CA THR A 410 24.74 57.00 16.97
C THR A 410 23.27 56.55 17.00
N PRO A 411 22.40 57.22 17.77
CA PRO A 411 20.98 56.88 17.81
C PRO A 411 20.29 57.24 16.48
N TYR A 412 19.36 56.39 16.06
CA TYR A 412 18.45 56.65 14.95
C TYR A 412 17.10 55.99 15.23
N ALA A 413 16.11 56.23 14.37
CA ALA A 413 14.82 55.55 14.44
C ALA A 413 14.47 54.98 13.05
N TYR A 414 13.85 53.81 13.05
CA TYR A 414 13.32 53.18 11.84
C TYR A 414 11.81 52.94 11.98
N SER A 415 11.12 52.88 10.85
CA SER A 415 9.68 52.65 10.83
C SER A 415 9.37 51.16 10.88
N ALA A 416 8.47 50.75 11.77
CA ALA A 416 7.91 49.41 11.83
C ALA A 416 6.39 49.47 11.64
N LYS A 417 5.84 48.58 10.81
CA LYS A 417 4.39 48.43 10.59
C LYS A 417 4.03 46.97 10.35
N THR A 418 2.76 46.62 10.50
CA THR A 418 2.22 45.33 10.08
C THR A 418 1.39 45.54 8.83
N VAL A 419 1.67 44.79 7.77
CA VAL A 419 0.92 44.82 6.52
C VAL A 419 0.16 43.50 6.39
N ALA A 420 -1.17 43.58 6.41
CA ALA A 420 -2.03 42.46 6.08
C ALA A 420 -2.36 42.53 4.59
N LEU A 421 -1.89 41.55 3.83
CA LEU A 421 -2.12 41.42 2.41
C LEU A 421 -3.14 40.31 2.16
N LYS A 422 -4.05 40.56 1.23
CA LYS A 422 -5.02 39.57 0.74
C LYS A 422 -5.10 39.64 -0.77
N GLN A 423 -4.69 38.56 -1.43
CA GLN A 423 -4.91 38.33 -2.85
C GLN A 423 -6.18 37.51 -3.00
N SER A 424 -7.06 37.91 -3.91
CA SER A 424 -8.24 37.14 -4.27
C SER A 424 -8.39 37.05 -5.79
N VAL A 425 -8.76 35.88 -6.29
CA VAL A 425 -9.10 35.70 -7.71
C VAL A 425 -10.44 34.97 -7.81
N LYS A 426 -11.31 35.52 -8.64
CA LYS A 426 -12.57 34.89 -9.01
C LYS A 426 -12.36 34.14 -10.33
N ILE A 427 -12.76 32.88 -10.35
CA ILE A 427 -12.60 31.97 -11.48
C ILE A 427 -14.00 31.52 -11.92
N PRO A 428 -14.69 32.31 -12.76
CA PRO A 428 -15.84 31.84 -13.52
C PRO A 428 -15.53 30.53 -14.25
N TYR A 429 -16.49 29.61 -14.25
CA TYR A 429 -16.41 28.39 -15.02
C TYR A 429 -17.73 28.02 -15.67
N ALA A 430 -17.63 27.22 -16.72
CA ALA A 430 -18.73 26.50 -17.33
C ALA A 430 -18.35 25.03 -17.48
N ILE A 431 -19.26 24.11 -17.15
CA ILE A 431 -19.04 22.67 -17.26
C ILE A 431 -20.09 22.13 -18.21
N TYR A 432 -19.64 21.54 -19.30
CA TYR A 432 -20.48 20.87 -20.27
C TYR A 432 -20.40 19.35 -20.08
N ASP A 433 -21.52 18.75 -19.70
CA ASP A 433 -21.68 17.29 -19.61
C ASP A 433 -22.19 16.77 -20.95
N THR A 434 -21.32 16.09 -21.70
CA THR A 434 -21.61 15.66 -23.06
C THR A 434 -22.67 14.56 -23.13
N GLY A 435 -22.86 13.81 -22.03
CA GLY A 435 -23.87 12.78 -21.94
C GLY A 435 -25.29 13.35 -21.80
N THR A 436 -25.43 14.46 -21.07
CA THR A 436 -26.73 15.13 -20.88
C THR A 436 -26.97 16.32 -21.79
N GLY A 437 -25.92 16.93 -22.34
CA GLY A 437 -25.98 18.20 -23.05
C GLY A 437 -26.13 19.42 -22.14
N ASN A 438 -26.10 19.23 -20.82
CA ASN A 438 -26.30 20.32 -19.86
C ASN A 438 -25.01 21.13 -19.68
N VAL A 439 -25.19 22.45 -19.52
CA VAL A 439 -24.11 23.39 -19.16
C VAL A 439 -24.38 23.91 -17.75
N VAL A 440 -23.43 23.71 -16.84
CA VAL A 440 -23.48 24.26 -15.48
C VAL A 440 -22.47 25.38 -15.35
N ILE A 441 -22.95 26.57 -15.00
CA ILE A 441 -22.11 27.77 -14.83
C ILE A 441 -21.96 28.07 -13.34
N GLY A 442 -20.78 28.55 -12.94
CA GLY A 442 -20.52 29.01 -11.59
C GLY A 442 -19.26 29.85 -11.49
N SER A 443 -18.80 30.06 -10.26
CA SER A 443 -17.52 30.70 -10.01
C SER A 443 -16.88 30.14 -8.75
N ALA A 444 -15.60 29.83 -8.82
CA ALA A 444 -14.78 29.56 -7.65
C ALA A 444 -14.08 30.84 -7.22
N GLU A 445 -13.89 31.05 -5.92
CA GLU A 445 -13.07 32.14 -5.39
C GLU A 445 -11.88 31.54 -4.66
N ARG A 446 -10.70 32.07 -4.93
CA ARG A 446 -9.45 31.69 -4.27
C ARG A 446 -8.92 32.91 -3.55
N THR A 447 -8.49 32.71 -2.31
CA THR A 447 -7.99 33.78 -1.46
C THR A 447 -6.72 33.33 -0.77
N TRP A 448 -5.70 34.16 -0.85
CA TRP A 448 -4.45 34.00 -0.11
C TRP A 448 -4.27 35.23 0.76
N SER A 449 -3.90 35.02 2.02
CA SER A 449 -3.69 36.11 2.96
C SER A 449 -2.38 35.90 3.70
N GLU A 450 -1.61 36.97 3.85
CA GLU A 450 -0.37 36.98 4.62
C GLU A 450 -0.31 38.22 5.49
N THR A 451 0.16 38.07 6.72
CA THR A 451 0.42 39.20 7.62
C THR A 451 1.92 39.33 7.82
N ILE A 452 2.47 40.44 7.37
CA ILE A 452 3.92 40.66 7.29
C ILE A 452 4.28 41.81 8.24
N ALA A 453 5.20 41.56 9.16
CA ALA A 453 5.87 42.64 9.90
C ALA A 453 6.91 43.27 8.98
N VAL A 454 6.78 44.57 8.71
CA VAL A 454 7.63 45.32 7.78
C VAL A 454 8.42 46.36 8.56
N THR A 455 9.72 46.42 8.29
CA THR A 455 10.60 47.48 8.77
C THR A 455 11.25 48.20 7.61
N ASP A 456 11.33 49.52 7.72
CA ASP A 456 11.92 50.39 6.71
C ASP A 456 12.91 51.36 7.35
N GLY A 457 14.07 51.52 6.71
CA GLY A 457 15.16 52.37 7.18
C GLY A 457 16.10 51.75 8.22
N VAL A 458 16.11 50.43 8.42
CA VAL A 458 17.12 49.75 9.27
C VAL A 458 18.48 49.87 8.60
N ARG A 459 19.50 50.35 9.32
CA ARG A 459 20.85 50.54 8.75
C ARG A 459 21.69 49.26 8.77
N ASP A 460 22.62 49.16 7.83
CA ASP A 460 23.53 47.99 7.69
C ASP A 460 24.60 47.90 8.80
N ASP A 461 24.90 49.04 9.43
CA ASP A 461 25.82 49.19 10.55
C ASP A 461 25.12 49.09 11.93
N ASP A 462 23.84 48.70 11.97
CA ASP A 462 23.12 48.45 13.21
C ASP A 462 23.48 47.05 13.77
N PRO A 463 24.03 46.95 15.00
CA PRO A 463 24.42 45.66 15.59
C PRO A 463 23.22 44.70 15.80
N THR A 464 22.00 45.23 15.83
CA THR A 464 20.77 44.44 15.95
C THR A 464 20.12 44.11 14.61
N GLN A 465 20.67 44.59 13.47
CA GLN A 465 20.09 44.44 12.14
C GLN A 465 19.68 42.99 11.84
N ALA A 466 20.57 42.04 12.09
CA ALA A 466 20.31 40.62 11.84
C ALA A 466 19.10 40.09 12.64
N SER A 467 18.91 40.57 13.88
CA SER A 467 17.77 40.19 14.71
C SER A 467 16.46 40.81 14.21
N VAL A 468 16.49 42.08 13.78
CA VAL A 468 15.34 42.79 13.22
C VAL A 468 14.91 42.11 11.92
N LEU A 469 15.82 41.96 10.95
CA LEU A 469 15.56 41.34 9.64
C LEU A 469 15.19 39.86 9.71
N LYS A 470 15.53 39.15 10.80
CA LYS A 470 15.05 37.78 11.04
C LYS A 470 13.56 37.74 11.36
N SER A 471 13.04 38.79 12.01
CA SER A 471 11.66 38.89 12.48
C SER A 471 10.75 39.73 11.58
N THR A 472 11.33 40.49 10.64
CA THR A 472 10.61 41.43 9.77
C THR A 472 11.03 41.26 8.32
N LYS A 473 10.24 41.84 7.41
CA LYS A 473 10.50 41.89 5.97
C LYS A 473 10.69 43.34 5.52
N SER A 474 11.26 43.51 4.33
CA SER A 474 11.41 44.84 3.72
C SER A 474 10.16 45.22 2.91
N PRO A 475 9.96 46.52 2.59
CA PRO A 475 8.92 46.95 1.66
C PRO A 475 9.01 46.27 0.29
N LYS A 476 10.23 46.02 -0.20
CA LYS A 476 10.47 45.28 -1.45
C LYS A 476 9.93 43.85 -1.41
N TYR A 477 9.93 43.20 -0.24
CA TYR A 477 9.32 41.88 -0.10
C TYR A 477 7.79 41.95 -0.28
N VAL A 478 7.14 42.98 0.29
CA VAL A 478 5.70 43.21 0.09
C VAL A 478 5.37 43.44 -1.38
N GLU A 479 6.13 44.29 -2.07
CA GLU A 479 5.98 44.52 -3.52
C GLU A 479 6.18 43.22 -4.31
N SER A 480 7.21 42.44 -3.95
CA SER A 480 7.45 41.15 -4.60
C SER A 480 6.27 40.20 -4.41
N TRP A 481 5.71 40.11 -3.19
CA TRP A 481 4.56 39.28 -2.88
C TRP A 481 3.32 39.68 -3.68
N ILE A 482 3.07 40.99 -3.80
CA ILE A 482 1.97 41.54 -4.58
C ILE A 482 2.14 41.20 -6.07
N SER A 483 3.36 41.24 -6.58
CA SER A 483 3.70 40.96 -7.98
C SER A 483 3.87 39.48 -8.33
N LEU A 484 3.91 38.59 -7.32
CA LEU A 484 4.05 37.16 -7.58
C LEU A 484 2.78 36.64 -8.25
N PRO A 485 2.89 35.96 -9.41
CA PRO A 485 1.74 35.31 -10.01
C PRO A 485 1.24 34.25 -9.03
N ALA A 486 0.01 34.42 -8.54
CA ALA A 486 -0.63 33.42 -7.72
C ALA A 486 -0.76 32.14 -8.56
N LYS A 487 -0.11 31.07 -8.12
CA LYS A 487 -0.19 29.75 -8.75
C LYS A 487 -0.86 28.82 -7.76
N ASP A 488 -2.06 28.37 -8.09
CA ASP A 488 -2.65 27.21 -7.42
C ASP A 488 -2.32 25.95 -8.21
N GLN A 489 -2.23 24.85 -7.48
CA GLN A 489 -2.36 23.53 -8.09
C GLN A 489 -3.82 23.33 -8.52
N TYR A 490 -4.00 22.80 -9.73
CA TYR A 490 -5.32 22.50 -10.29
C TYR A 490 -6.26 21.82 -9.31
N ASP A 491 -5.73 20.87 -8.53
CA ASP A 491 -6.48 20.02 -7.63
C ASP A 491 -7.35 20.85 -6.67
N ALA A 492 -6.87 22.01 -6.17
CA ALA A 492 -7.64 22.86 -5.27
C ALA A 492 -8.81 23.59 -5.96
N VAL A 493 -8.57 24.10 -7.18
CA VAL A 493 -9.61 24.74 -8.00
C VAL A 493 -10.63 23.70 -8.46
N TRP A 494 -10.15 22.54 -8.90
CA TRP A 494 -10.94 21.43 -9.38
C TRP A 494 -11.89 20.88 -8.33
N GLU A 495 -11.42 20.62 -7.10
CA GLU A 495 -12.29 20.15 -6.03
C GLU A 495 -13.42 21.15 -5.75
N THR A 496 -13.15 22.45 -5.81
CA THR A 496 -14.16 23.49 -5.62
C THR A 496 -15.19 23.48 -6.77
N VAL A 497 -14.71 23.51 -8.02
CA VAL A 497 -15.54 23.50 -9.23
C VAL A 497 -16.37 22.22 -9.32
N PHE A 498 -15.76 21.07 -9.04
CA PHE A 498 -16.41 19.76 -9.11
C PHE A 498 -17.40 19.54 -7.97
N SER A 499 -17.11 20.07 -6.77
CA SER A 499 -18.04 20.06 -5.64
C SER A 499 -19.31 20.88 -5.94
N ASP A 500 -19.17 22.09 -6.49
CA ASP A 500 -20.32 22.89 -6.91
C ASP A 500 -21.09 22.21 -8.06
N TYR A 501 -20.37 21.67 -9.06
CA TYR A 501 -20.97 20.91 -10.14
C TYR A 501 -21.80 19.74 -9.63
N ARG A 502 -21.28 19.00 -8.65
CA ARG A 502 -21.96 17.88 -8.01
C ARG A 502 -23.22 18.32 -7.30
N LYS A 503 -23.18 19.41 -6.52
CA LYS A 503 -24.36 19.97 -5.84
C LYS A 503 -25.44 20.37 -6.84
N LYS A 504 -25.09 21.19 -7.83
CA LYS A 504 -26.03 21.69 -8.85
C LYS A 504 -26.63 20.59 -9.71
N SER A 505 -25.84 19.60 -10.11
CA SER A 505 -26.30 18.52 -10.99
C SER A 505 -27.15 17.47 -10.27
N LEU A 506 -26.95 17.32 -8.95
CA LEU A 506 -27.73 16.39 -8.13
C LEU A 506 -28.91 17.07 -7.41
N GLY A 507 -29.00 18.40 -7.47
CA GLY A 507 -30.00 19.18 -6.75
C GLY A 507 -29.86 19.10 -5.22
N ILE A 508 -28.62 18.99 -4.71
CA ILE A 508 -28.28 18.84 -3.27
C ILE A 508 -27.64 20.12 -2.73
#